data_AF-A0A401NXX4-F1
#
_entry.id   AF-A0A401NXX4-F1
#
_cell.length_a   1.000
_cell.length_b   1.000
_cell.length_c   1.000
_cell.angle_alpha   90.00
_cell.angle_beta   90.00
_cell.angle_gamma   90.00
#
_symmetry.space_group_name_H-M   'P 1'
#
loop_
_entity.id
_entity.type
_entity.pdbx_description
1 polymer ?
#
loop_
_entity_poly.entity_id
_entity_poly.type
_entity_poly.pdbx_seq_one_letter_code
_entity_poly.pdbx_strand_id
1 'polypeptide(L)'
;MSDNEGNFDGDDFDDADEDEGMDDLDNAEEEDRENVEILPAADGQQVNQKRITASYMTKYERPWVLGTCALQIAMCAPVMVELEGETDPL
;
A
#
# COMPACT_ATOMS: atom_id res chain seq x y z
N MET A 1 41.12 -33.98 29.50
CA MET A 1 40.42 -32.74 29.10
C MET A 1 40.63 -32.62 27.61
N SER A 2 39.57 -32.82 26.83
CA SER A 2 39.57 -32.76 25.37
C SER A 2 38.27 -32.07 24.97
N ASP A 3 38.30 -30.75 25.06
CA ASP A 3 37.21 -29.88 24.61
C ASP A 3 37.47 -29.56 23.14
N ASN A 4 36.85 -30.33 22.25
CA ASN A 4 36.76 -30.01 20.83
C ASN A 4 35.32 -29.55 20.56
N GLU A 5 35.04 -28.29 20.89
CA GLU A 5 33.78 -27.63 20.58
C GLU A 5 33.64 -27.51 19.05
N GLY A 6 32.52 -27.97 18.53
CA GLY A 6 32.19 -27.89 17.11
C GLY A 6 32.01 -26.43 16.70
N ASN A 7 32.83 -26.00 15.74
CA ASN A 7 32.67 -24.74 15.02
C ASN A 7 31.41 -24.84 14.12
N PHE A 8 30.25 -24.54 14.70
CA PHE A 8 29.00 -24.37 13.97
C PHE A 8 28.92 -22.91 13.49
N ASP A 9 29.76 -22.59 12.51
CA ASP A 9 29.70 -21.32 11.77
C ASP A 9 28.54 -21.47 10.76
N GLY A 10 27.36 -21.07 11.20
CA GLY A 10 26.10 -21.12 10.46
C GLY A 10 25.62 -19.74 10.04
N ASP A 11 26.55 -18.85 9.67
CA ASP A 11 26.27 -17.53 9.10
C ASP A 11 26.65 -17.52 7.61
N ASP A 12 25.96 -18.35 6.81
CA ASP A 12 25.91 -18.20 5.35
C ASP A 12 24.44 -18.01 4.96
N PHE A 13 23.90 -16.86 5.38
CA PHE A 13 22.57 -16.37 5.03
C PHE A 13 22.73 -15.15 4.13
N ASP A 14 23.47 -15.31 3.03
CA ASP A 14 23.69 -14.23 2.06
C ASP A 14 23.88 -14.81 0.65
N ASP A 15 22.85 -15.50 0.14
CA ASP A 15 22.69 -15.69 -1.30
C ASP A 15 21.21 -15.90 -1.65
N ALA A 16 20.42 -14.84 -1.46
CA ALA A 16 19.13 -14.70 -2.09
C ALA A 16 19.15 -13.39 -2.89
N ASP A 17 20.02 -13.35 -3.90
CA ASP A 17 19.80 -12.52 -5.09
C ASP A 17 18.51 -13.02 -5.79
N GLU A 18 17.35 -12.71 -5.22
CA GLU A 18 16.06 -12.75 -5.93
C GLU A 18 15.89 -11.41 -6.67
N ASP A 19 16.76 -11.18 -7.65
CA ASP A 19 16.50 -10.25 -8.75
C ASP A 19 16.46 -11.07 -10.04
N GLU A 20 15.26 -11.44 -10.49
CA GLU A 20 14.93 -11.64 -11.92
C GLU A 20 13.45 -12.03 -12.04
N GLY A 21 12.58 -11.03 -12.26
CA GLY A 21 11.16 -11.28 -12.52
C GLY A 21 10.31 -10.03 -12.72
N MET A 22 10.84 -8.98 -13.35
CA MET A 22 10.14 -7.71 -13.61
C MET A 22 10.15 -7.38 -15.11
N ASP A 23 9.83 -8.34 -15.97
CA ASP A 23 9.80 -8.15 -17.43
C ASP A 23 8.41 -8.36 -18.07
N ASP A 24 7.35 -8.53 -17.27
CA ASP A 24 5.99 -8.86 -17.75
C ASP A 24 4.90 -7.86 -17.31
N LEU A 25 5.26 -6.59 -17.09
CA LEU A 25 4.30 -5.52 -16.75
C LEU A 25 4.04 -4.51 -17.89
N ASP A 26 4.60 -4.73 -19.08
CA ASP A 26 4.55 -3.76 -20.19
C ASP A 26 3.42 -4.01 -21.22
N ASN A 27 2.45 -4.88 -20.95
CA ASN A 27 1.42 -5.24 -21.93
C ASN A 27 -0.03 -5.27 -21.41
N ALA A 28 -0.32 -4.50 -20.35
CA ALA A 28 -1.69 -4.32 -19.84
C ALA A 28 -2.28 -2.92 -20.14
N GLU A 29 -1.65 -2.17 -21.06
CA GLU A 29 -2.13 -0.86 -21.49
C GLU A 29 -2.72 -0.97 -22.90
N GLU A 30 -4.03 -1.28 -23.06
CA GLU A 30 -4.82 -0.71 -24.19
C GLU A 30 -6.32 -1.05 -24.29
N GLU A 31 -6.97 -1.70 -23.32
CA GLU A 31 -8.44 -1.77 -23.33
C GLU A 31 -9.04 -1.31 -22.01
N ASP A 32 -10.04 -0.43 -22.10
CA ASP A 32 -11.00 -0.05 -21.04
C ASP A 32 -10.76 1.26 -20.26
N ARG A 33 -10.53 2.38 -20.97
CA ARG A 33 -10.54 3.74 -20.36
C ARG A 33 -11.61 4.68 -20.91
N GLU A 34 -12.79 4.20 -21.31
CA GLU A 34 -13.86 5.08 -21.82
C GLU A 34 -15.28 4.71 -21.30
N ASN A 35 -15.44 4.52 -19.99
CA ASN A 35 -16.76 4.29 -19.38
C ASN A 35 -17.00 5.20 -18.16
N VAL A 36 -16.58 6.46 -18.22
CA VAL A 36 -16.87 7.44 -17.16
C VAL A 36 -18.27 8.04 -17.39
N GLU A 37 -19.28 7.43 -16.78
CA GLU A 37 -20.64 7.97 -16.71
C GLU A 37 -20.72 9.01 -15.57
N ILE A 38 -20.83 10.30 -15.92
CA ILE A 38 -20.98 11.38 -14.94
C ILE A 38 -22.42 11.39 -14.43
N LEU A 39 -22.64 10.73 -13.28
CA LEU A 39 -23.91 10.80 -12.57
C LEU A 39 -24.07 12.19 -11.92
N PRO A 40 -25.24 12.84 -12.04
CA PRO A 40 -25.52 14.08 -11.32
C PRO A 40 -25.46 13.83 -9.81
N ALA A 41 -25.03 14.83 -9.04
CA ALA A 41 -24.94 14.80 -7.58
C ALA A 41 -26.34 14.69 -6.95
N ALA A 42 -26.95 13.51 -7.06
CA ALA A 42 -27.98 13.09 -6.15
C ALA A 42 -27.28 12.72 -4.84
N ASP A 43 -27.79 13.20 -3.72
CA ASP A 43 -27.53 12.67 -2.39
C ASP A 43 -27.92 11.20 -2.38
N GLY A 44 -27.02 10.36 -2.90
CA GLY A 44 -27.15 8.93 -2.96
C GLY A 44 -26.92 8.41 -1.56
N GLN A 45 -27.93 8.53 -0.71
CA GLN A 45 -28.00 7.76 0.52
C GLN A 45 -28.02 6.30 0.07
N GLN A 46 -26.82 5.72 -0.04
CA GLN A 46 -26.65 4.35 -0.47
C GLN A 46 -27.47 3.49 0.48
N VAL A 47 -28.48 2.84 -0.11
CA VAL A 47 -29.30 1.84 0.56
C VAL A 47 -28.33 0.92 1.30
N ASN A 48 -28.52 0.76 2.61
CA ASN A 48 -27.65 0.00 3.51
C ASN A 48 -27.38 -1.40 2.94
N GLN A 49 -26.40 -1.51 2.05
CA GLN A 49 -25.87 -2.79 1.63
C GLN A 49 -25.26 -3.40 2.87
N LYS A 50 -25.56 -4.68 3.09
CA LYS A 50 -25.03 -5.41 4.24
C LYS A 50 -23.50 -5.42 4.12
N ARG A 51 -22.83 -4.53 4.87
CA ARG A 51 -21.37 -4.46 4.92
C ARG A 51 -20.83 -5.76 5.50
N ILE A 52 -19.83 -6.32 4.83
CA ILE A 52 -19.13 -7.54 5.25
C ILE A 52 -17.86 -7.24 6.06
N THR A 53 -17.42 -5.99 6.08
CA THR A 53 -16.17 -5.56 6.73
C THR A 53 -16.29 -5.59 8.25
N ALA A 54 -15.16 -5.77 8.93
CA ALA A 54 -15.09 -5.67 10.38
C ALA A 54 -15.26 -4.20 10.86
N SER A 55 -15.61 -4.01 12.14
CA SER A 55 -15.66 -2.68 12.77
C SER A 55 -14.28 -2.05 13.01
N TYR A 56 -13.21 -2.85 12.91
CA TYR A 56 -11.83 -2.41 13.05
C TYR A 56 -11.11 -2.53 11.72
N MET A 57 -10.14 -1.66 11.48
CA MET A 57 -9.28 -1.77 10.32
C MET A 57 -8.40 -3.01 10.40
N THR A 58 -8.16 -3.63 9.24
CA THR A 58 -7.18 -4.70 9.13
C THR A 58 -5.75 -4.13 9.14
N LYS A 59 -4.76 -4.99 9.41
CA LYS A 59 -3.34 -4.63 9.35
C LYS A 59 -2.86 -4.15 7.97
N TYR A 60 -3.65 -4.36 6.91
CA TYR A 60 -3.33 -4.00 5.53
C TYR A 60 -3.97 -2.68 5.09
N GLU A 61 -5.12 -2.33 5.66
CA GLU A 61 -5.87 -1.13 5.25
C GLU A 61 -5.14 0.15 5.65
N ARG A 62 -4.58 0.21 6.87
CA ARG A 62 -3.90 1.42 7.36
C ARG A 62 -2.69 1.81 6.51
N PRO A 63 -1.69 0.94 6.25
CA PRO A 63 -0.57 1.31 5.40
C PRO A 63 -0.98 1.64 3.96
N TRP A 64 -2.00 0.98 3.42
CA TRP A 64 -2.50 1.27 2.07
C TRP A 64 -3.16 2.65 1.96
N VAL A 65 -4.02 3.01 2.92
CA VAL A 65 -4.63 4.34 3.01
C VAL A 65 -3.57 5.41 3.19
N LEU A 66 -2.59 5.18 4.07
CA LEU A 66 -1.48 6.12 4.29
C LEU A 66 -0.64 6.33 3.03
N GLY A 67 -0.31 5.27 2.29
CA GLY A 67 0.47 5.39 1.04
C GLY A 67 -0.26 6.21 -0.03
N THR A 68 -1.57 5.98 -0.19
CA THR A 68 -2.38 6.77 -1.14
C THR A 68 -2.54 8.21 -0.66
N CYS A 69 -2.72 8.43 0.64
CA CYS A 69 -2.81 9.76 1.23
C CYS A 69 -1.51 10.55 1.05
N ALA A 70 -0.35 9.92 1.24
CA ALA A 70 0.97 10.53 1.00
C ALA A 70 1.10 11.02 -0.46
N LEU A 71 0.66 10.20 -1.43
CA LEU A 71 0.64 10.61 -2.84
C LEU A 71 -0.29 11.81 -3.09
N GLN A 72 -1.47 11.82 -2.47
CA GLN A 72 -2.41 12.94 -2.57
C GLN A 72 -1.82 14.23 -2.00
N ILE A 73 -1.15 14.15 -0.85
CA ILE A 73 -0.46 15.29 -0.21
C ILE A 73 0.68 15.78 -1.10
N ALA A 74 1.46 14.88 -1.70
CA ALA A 74 2.50 15.23 -2.67
C ALA A 74 1.95 15.97 -3.90
N MET A 75 0.71 15.68 -4.28
CA MET A 75 -0.06 16.41 -5.30
C MET A 75 -0.82 17.63 -4.73
N CYS A 76 -0.36 18.19 -3.61
CA CYS A 76 -0.90 19.38 -2.96
C CYS A 76 -2.41 19.30 -2.63
N ALA A 77 -2.93 18.11 -2.30
CA ALA A 77 -4.31 17.97 -1.85
C ALA A 77 -4.52 18.66 -0.48
N PRO A 78 -5.75 19.13 -0.16
CA PRO A 78 -6.04 19.76 1.12
C PRO A 78 -5.80 18.83 2.31
N VAL A 79 -4.99 19.29 3.27
CA VAL A 79 -4.67 18.55 4.49
C VAL A 79 -5.70 18.85 5.58
N MET A 80 -6.15 17.80 6.30
CA MET A 80 -7.16 17.88 7.36
C MET A 80 -6.56 17.97 8.79
N VAL A 81 -5.23 18.03 8.89
CA VAL A 81 -4.45 18.06 10.14
C VAL A 81 -3.68 19.39 10.22
N GLU A 82 -3.39 19.83 11.44
CA GLU A 82 -2.58 21.02 11.69
C GLU A 82 -1.13 20.78 11.23
N LEU A 83 -0.59 21.69 10.41
CA LEU A 83 0.77 21.59 9.90
C LEU A 83 1.72 22.34 10.85
N GLU A 84 2.66 21.63 11.47
CA GLU A 84 3.69 22.23 12.36
C GLU A 84 4.94 22.71 11.61
N GLY A 85 4.83 22.95 10.30
CA GLY A 85 5.94 23.37 9.42
C GLY A 85 6.51 22.24 8.54
N GLU A 86 5.91 21.06 8.58
CA GLU A 86 6.23 19.92 7.73
C GLU A 86 5.41 19.94 6.43
N THR A 87 6.01 19.41 5.35
CA THR A 87 5.32 19.23 4.05
C THR A 87 4.41 17.99 4.05
N ASP A 88 4.77 16.97 4.82
CA ASP A 88 3.99 15.74 4.99
C ASP A 88 3.58 15.59 6.47
N PRO A 89 2.28 15.62 6.80
CA PRO A 89 1.76 15.44 8.16
C PRO A 89 1.74 13.97 8.65
N LEU A 90 2.23 13.01 7.86
CA LEU A 90 2.23 11.57 8.20
C LEU A 90 3.42 11.13 9.07
#